data_AF-A0A857IZ82-F1
#
_entry.id   AF-A0A857IZ82-F1
#
_cell.length_a   1.000
_cell.length_b   1.000
_cell.length_c   1.000
_cell.angle_alpha   90.00
_cell.angle_beta   90.00
_cell.angle_gamma   90.00
#
_symmetry.space_group_name_H-M   'P 1'
#
loop_
_entity.id
_entity.type
_entity.pdbx_description
1 polymer ?
#
loop_
_entity_poly.entity_id
_entity_poly.type
_entity_poly.pdbx_seq_one_letter_code
_entity_poly.pdbx_strand_id
1 'polypeptide(L)'
;MDRVSDGYLRQRGGLPQPLEDCLADASQREAWRARATRTIISDLREEFQGRRAQAALALRPPRVLPARSVLTLDAAPPTSAAFLAGPGNRKAGERRRQVLAGLVELLANRKSDRVTTASLAQHLGLCEAALYRVFGSKSGMLEALIVDIEHALFEQIEQLDRHMAVSGASLQEHAGRLVAIPLHFAEAHPGASRVMAGDALAMEDEALRQRMTLVFTRFEKTLADLLQRDRLMALEASRALASALGSFCVGRLLRFANSGFVQMPSAQLAACLGTMLR
;
A
#
# COMPACT_ATOMS: atom_id res chain seq x y z
N MET A 1 -24.09 -21.61 22.02
CA MET A 1 -23.07 -22.64 22.29
C MET A 1 -23.55 -24.05 21.92
N ASP A 2 -24.85 -24.29 21.66
CA ASP A 2 -25.37 -25.65 21.43
C ASP A 2 -25.17 -26.26 20.03
N ARG A 3 -24.76 -25.51 19.00
CA ARG A 3 -24.54 -26.07 17.66
C ARG A 3 -23.11 -26.52 17.36
N VAL A 4 -22.14 -26.16 18.21
CA VAL A 4 -20.72 -26.51 18.00
C VAL A 4 -20.37 -27.84 18.66
N SER A 5 -20.98 -28.15 19.82
CA SER A 5 -20.76 -29.42 20.52
C SER A 5 -21.34 -30.62 19.77
N ASP A 6 -22.44 -30.43 19.03
CA ASP A 6 -23.14 -31.52 18.33
C ASP A 6 -22.38 -31.99 17.06
N GLY A 7 -21.62 -31.08 16.44
CA GLY A 7 -20.76 -31.40 15.29
C GLY A 7 -19.48 -32.14 15.68
N TYR A 8 -18.93 -31.85 16.87
CA TYR A 8 -17.67 -32.43 17.33
C TYR A 8 -17.80 -33.91 17.75
N LEU A 9 -18.99 -34.31 18.22
CA LEU A 9 -19.31 -35.71 18.60
C LEU A 9 -19.54 -36.64 17.39
N ARG A 10 -19.69 -36.11 16.16
CA ARG A 10 -19.86 -36.92 14.94
C ARG A 10 -18.56 -37.27 14.22
N GLN A 11 -17.48 -36.49 14.42
CA GLN A 11 -16.25 -36.61 13.60
C GLN A 11 -15.17 -37.56 14.16
N ARG A 12 -15.21 -37.90 15.45
CA ARG A 12 -14.47 -39.05 15.97
C ARG A 12 -15.49 -40.12 16.28
N GLY A 13 -15.40 -41.26 15.59
CA GLY A 13 -16.35 -42.37 15.61
C GLY A 13 -17.08 -42.50 16.94
N GLY A 14 -18.42 -42.49 16.84
CA GLY A 14 -19.35 -42.30 17.94
C GLY A 14 -18.96 -43.04 19.22
N LEU A 15 -19.36 -42.46 20.36
CA LEU A 15 -19.23 -43.06 21.68
C LEU A 15 -19.52 -44.57 21.61
N PRO A 16 -18.69 -45.44 22.18
CA PRO A 16 -19.01 -46.86 22.24
C PRO A 16 -20.38 -47.01 22.92
N GLN A 17 -21.34 -47.61 22.21
CA GLN A 17 -22.69 -47.87 22.69
C GLN A 17 -22.79 -49.13 23.59
N PRO A 18 -22.09 -49.20 24.75
CA PRO A 18 -22.68 -50.03 25.80
C PRO A 18 -22.70 -49.40 27.20
N LEU A 19 -22.70 -48.06 27.36
CA LEU A 19 -22.67 -47.43 28.70
C LEU A 19 -23.71 -46.33 28.97
N GLU A 20 -24.59 -45.99 28.04
CA GLU A 20 -25.78 -45.15 28.35
C GLU A 20 -26.92 -45.98 28.97
N ASP A 21 -26.98 -47.29 28.68
CA ASP A 21 -28.05 -48.17 29.18
C ASP A 21 -27.85 -48.66 30.62
N CYS A 22 -26.66 -48.47 31.20
CA CYS A 22 -26.37 -48.85 32.59
C CYS A 22 -26.71 -47.77 33.64
N LEU A 23 -27.16 -46.58 33.22
CA LEU A 23 -27.58 -45.51 34.14
C LEU A 23 -29.10 -45.37 34.08
N ALA A 24 -29.79 -45.91 35.08
CA ALA A 24 -31.25 -46.06 35.10
C ALA A 24 -32.02 -44.75 35.35
N ASP A 25 -31.36 -43.67 35.78
CA ASP A 25 -32.01 -42.40 36.13
C ASP A 25 -31.48 -41.21 35.31
N ALA A 26 -32.40 -40.33 34.87
CA ALA A 26 -32.11 -39.15 34.07
C ALA A 26 -31.15 -38.17 34.77
N SER A 27 -31.24 -38.06 36.10
CA SER A 27 -30.33 -37.23 36.91
C SER A 27 -28.87 -37.70 36.82
N GLN A 28 -28.65 -39.02 36.79
CA GLN A 28 -27.30 -39.60 36.70
C GLN A 28 -26.68 -39.38 35.32
N ARG A 29 -27.50 -39.38 34.26
CA ARG A 29 -27.06 -39.10 32.88
C ARG A 29 -26.66 -37.64 32.70
N GLU A 30 -27.41 -36.69 33.27
CA GLU A 30 -27.04 -35.27 33.27
C GLU A 30 -25.79 -35.00 34.09
N ALA A 31 -25.67 -35.59 35.27
CA ALA A 31 -24.47 -35.48 36.10
C ALA A 31 -23.22 -36.02 35.39
N TRP A 32 -23.35 -37.13 34.65
CA TRP A 32 -22.26 -37.69 33.86
C TRP A 32 -21.89 -36.79 32.66
N ARG A 33 -22.89 -36.28 31.91
CA ARG A 33 -22.65 -35.36 30.78
C ARG A 33 -21.97 -34.07 31.26
N ALA A 34 -22.40 -33.51 32.38
CA ALA A 34 -21.78 -32.33 32.98
C ALA A 34 -20.32 -32.59 33.41
N ARG A 35 -20.03 -33.79 33.93
CA ARG A 35 -18.68 -34.19 34.34
C ARG A 35 -17.77 -34.42 33.13
N ALA A 36 -18.25 -35.12 32.10
CA ALA A 36 -17.53 -35.35 30.85
C ALA A 36 -17.22 -34.05 30.08
N THR A 37 -18.18 -33.12 30.04
CA THR A 37 -17.99 -31.81 29.39
C THR A 37 -16.95 -30.99 30.15
N ARG A 38 -16.93 -31.07 31.48
CA ARG A 38 -15.96 -30.37 32.33
C ARG A 38 -14.53 -30.92 32.13
N THR A 39 -14.36 -32.23 31.97
CA THR A 39 -13.06 -32.85 31.66
C THR A 39 -12.57 -32.52 30.25
N ILE A 40 -13.45 -32.56 29.25
CA ILE A 40 -13.08 -32.16 27.88
C ILE A 40 -12.68 -30.69 27.81
N ILE A 41 -13.36 -29.81 28.54
CA ILE A 41 -13.01 -28.38 28.62
C ILE A 41 -11.69 -28.16 29.37
N SER A 42 -11.38 -28.95 30.41
CA SER A 42 -10.07 -28.85 31.09
C SER A 42 -8.93 -29.33 30.21
N ASP A 43 -9.11 -30.45 29.50
CA ASP A 43 -8.09 -31.02 28.62
C ASP A 43 -7.81 -30.08 27.42
N LEU A 44 -8.86 -29.50 26.82
CA LEU A 44 -8.70 -28.49 25.78
C LEU A 44 -8.01 -27.23 26.32
N ARG A 45 -8.31 -26.79 27.55
CA ARG A 45 -7.66 -25.62 28.17
C ARG A 45 -6.16 -25.87 28.40
N GLU A 46 -5.77 -27.05 28.86
CA GLU A 46 -4.36 -27.42 29.04
C GLU A 46 -3.64 -27.52 27.69
N GLU A 47 -4.28 -28.08 26.66
CA GLU A 47 -3.71 -28.16 25.30
C GLU A 47 -3.50 -26.76 24.68
N PHE A 48 -4.45 -25.84 24.89
CA PHE A 48 -4.31 -24.44 24.47
C PHE A 48 -3.26 -23.68 25.29
N GLN A 49 -3.12 -23.95 26.58
CA GLN A 49 -2.06 -23.34 27.42
C GLN A 49 -0.67 -23.85 27.03
N GLY A 50 -0.52 -25.15 26.74
CA GLY A 50 0.72 -25.74 26.23
C GLY A 50 1.11 -25.16 24.87
N ARG A 51 0.15 -25.00 23.94
CA ARG A 51 0.40 -24.33 22.65
C ARG A 51 0.76 -22.86 22.79
N ARG A 52 0.18 -22.12 23.75
CA ARG A 52 0.58 -20.74 24.05
C ARG A 52 1.97 -20.66 24.68
N ALA A 53 2.36 -21.61 25.52
CA ALA A 53 3.70 -21.68 26.10
C ALA A 53 4.76 -22.03 25.05
N GLN A 54 4.46 -22.95 24.13
CA GLN A 54 5.33 -23.25 22.96
C GLN A 54 5.42 -22.06 21.99
N ALA A 55 4.33 -21.34 21.75
CA ALA A 55 4.35 -20.11 20.95
C ALA A 55 5.13 -18.98 21.64
N ALA A 56 5.10 -18.89 22.98
CA ALA A 56 5.90 -17.94 23.75
C ALA A 56 7.40 -18.29 23.76
N LEU A 57 7.77 -19.58 23.76
CA LEU A 57 9.17 -20.01 23.61
C LEU A 57 9.72 -19.82 22.18
N ALA A 58 8.86 -19.89 21.16
CA ALA A 58 9.23 -19.66 19.76
C ALA A 58 9.45 -18.16 19.44
N LEU A 59 8.90 -17.25 20.24
CA LEU A 59 9.15 -15.81 20.16
C LEU A 59 10.38 -15.45 20.99
N ARG A 60 11.56 -15.81 20.48
CA ARG A 60 12.80 -15.15 20.91
C ARG A 60 12.58 -13.64 20.69
N PRO A 61 12.73 -12.76 21.70
CA PRO A 61 12.64 -11.33 21.46
C PRO A 61 13.65 -11.00 20.36
N PRO A 62 13.29 -10.20 19.34
CA PRO A 62 14.24 -9.86 18.29
C PRO A 62 15.49 -9.36 18.99
N ARG A 63 16.65 -9.95 18.67
CA ARG A 63 17.94 -9.39 19.07
C ARG A 63 17.88 -7.91 18.72
N VAL A 64 17.84 -7.05 19.74
CA VAL A 64 17.96 -5.61 19.57
C VAL A 64 19.38 -5.41 19.05
N LEU A 65 19.52 -5.40 17.74
CA LEU A 65 20.75 -4.99 17.10
C LEU A 65 20.99 -3.54 17.51
N PRO A 66 22.24 -3.16 17.85
CA PRO A 66 22.55 -1.78 18.20
C PRO A 66 22.04 -0.86 17.09
N ALA A 67 21.46 0.27 17.48
CA ALA A 67 20.82 1.24 16.59
C ALA A 67 21.78 1.62 15.45
N ARG A 68 21.63 0.95 14.30
CA ARG A 68 22.21 1.35 13.03
C ARG A 68 21.55 2.66 12.65
N SER A 69 22.36 3.58 12.12
CA SER A 69 21.99 4.87 11.52
C SER A 69 20.53 4.88 11.05
N VAL A 70 19.67 5.50 11.86
CA VAL A 70 18.25 5.64 11.53
C VAL A 70 18.19 6.55 10.31
N LEU A 71 17.75 6.02 9.18
CA LEU A 71 17.44 6.82 8.00
C LEU A 71 16.35 7.83 8.38
N THR A 72 16.72 9.07 8.66
CA THR A 72 15.77 10.16 8.91
C THR A 72 15.24 10.66 7.58
N LEU A 73 14.01 10.26 7.26
CA LEU A 73 13.32 10.53 5.99
C LEU A 73 12.13 11.46 6.22
N ASP A 74 12.32 12.56 6.95
CA ASP A 74 11.25 13.55 7.12
C ASP A 74 11.30 14.56 5.96
N ALA A 75 10.28 14.49 5.09
CA ALA A 75 9.94 15.55 4.16
C ALA A 75 8.42 15.78 4.24
N ALA A 76 8.01 16.99 4.62
CA ALA A 76 6.61 17.39 4.67
C ALA A 76 6.03 17.43 3.25
N PRO A 77 4.83 16.88 3.01
CA PRO A 77 4.31 16.74 1.67
C PRO A 77 3.67 18.08 1.19
N PRO A 78 3.94 18.55 -0.04
CA PRO A 78 3.38 19.80 -0.58
C PRO A 78 1.88 19.69 -0.91
N THR A 79 1.17 20.82 -0.92
CA THR A 79 -0.30 20.90 -1.00
C THR A 79 -0.90 20.43 -2.35
N SER A 80 -2.11 19.87 -2.31
CA SER A 80 -2.85 19.11 -3.36
C SER A 80 -2.82 19.61 -4.82
N ALA A 81 -2.56 20.90 -5.10
CA ALA A 81 -2.64 21.48 -6.45
C ALA A 81 -1.30 21.97 -7.03
N ALA A 82 -0.22 21.96 -6.25
CA ALA A 82 1.05 22.59 -6.66
C ALA A 82 1.70 21.89 -7.86
N PHE A 83 1.56 20.58 -7.99
CA PHE A 83 2.26 19.80 -9.02
C PHE A 83 1.67 19.94 -10.44
N LEU A 84 0.43 20.42 -10.56
CA LEU A 84 -0.27 20.56 -11.84
C LEU A 84 0.13 21.85 -12.61
N ALA A 85 1.16 22.54 -12.16
CA ALA A 85 1.61 23.83 -12.68
C ALA A 85 2.57 23.73 -13.88
N GLY A 86 2.53 22.63 -14.66
CA GLY A 86 3.45 22.33 -15.76
C GLY A 86 3.75 23.52 -16.72
N PRO A 87 4.86 23.45 -17.49
CA PRO A 87 5.39 24.59 -18.23
C PRO A 87 4.46 25.00 -19.39
N GLY A 88 3.65 26.05 -19.22
CA GLY A 88 2.72 26.50 -20.28
C GLY A 88 1.96 27.81 -20.00
N ASN A 89 1.53 28.47 -21.08
CA ASN A 89 0.95 29.82 -21.15
C ASN A 89 -0.18 30.10 -20.13
N ARG A 90 -0.10 31.24 -19.44
CA ARG A 90 -0.76 31.57 -18.15
C ARG A 90 -2.29 31.52 -18.12
N LYS A 91 -3.01 31.58 -19.25
CA LYS A 91 -4.49 31.53 -19.29
C LYS A 91 -5.05 30.20 -19.77
N ALA A 92 -4.52 29.64 -20.87
CA ALA A 92 -4.93 28.32 -21.35
C ALA A 92 -4.47 27.19 -20.40
N GLY A 93 -3.28 27.38 -19.79
CA GLY A 93 -2.78 26.49 -18.74
C GLY A 93 -3.63 26.51 -17.48
N GLU A 94 -4.23 27.64 -17.13
CA GLU A 94 -5.07 27.77 -15.93
C GLU A 94 -6.32 26.89 -16.01
N ARG A 95 -6.98 26.87 -17.18
CA ARG A 95 -8.17 26.05 -17.36
C ARG A 95 -7.85 24.55 -17.38
N ARG A 96 -6.76 24.15 -18.04
CA ARG A 96 -6.25 22.77 -18.00
C ARG A 96 -5.98 22.35 -16.55
N ARG A 97 -5.28 23.20 -15.80
CA ARG A 97 -4.94 22.96 -14.38
C ARG A 97 -6.18 22.81 -13.51
N GLN A 98 -7.17 23.69 -13.68
CA GLN A 98 -8.42 23.62 -12.94
C GLN A 98 -9.15 22.29 -13.16
N VAL A 99 -9.20 21.81 -14.42
CA VAL A 99 -9.85 20.53 -14.73
C VAL A 99 -9.09 19.36 -14.11
N LEU A 100 -7.75 19.34 -14.21
CA LEU A 100 -6.95 18.27 -13.61
C LEU A 100 -7.00 18.30 -12.08
N ALA A 101 -7.07 19.48 -11.46
CA ALA A 101 -7.23 19.61 -10.02
C ALA A 101 -8.58 19.02 -9.56
N GLY A 102 -9.68 19.36 -10.25
CA GLY A 102 -10.99 18.76 -9.97
C GLY A 102 -11.02 17.24 -10.20
N LEU A 103 -10.29 16.75 -11.21
CA LEU A 103 -10.14 15.30 -11.44
C LEU A 103 -9.44 14.62 -10.27
N VAL A 104 -8.32 15.17 -9.78
CA VAL A 104 -7.58 14.63 -8.63
C VAL A 104 -8.44 14.67 -7.36
N GLU A 105 -9.20 15.74 -7.14
CA GLU A 105 -10.14 15.84 -6.01
C GLU A 105 -11.21 14.75 -6.07
N LEU A 106 -11.81 14.51 -7.23
CA LEU A 106 -12.79 13.44 -7.39
C LEU A 106 -12.19 12.05 -7.19
N LEU A 107 -10.95 11.83 -7.66
CA LEU A 107 -10.24 10.57 -7.44
C LEU A 107 -9.93 10.33 -5.96
N ALA A 108 -9.71 11.38 -5.18
CA ALA A 108 -9.51 11.31 -3.73
C ALA A 108 -10.80 10.96 -2.96
N ASN A 109 -11.98 10.97 -3.59
CA ASN A 109 -13.22 10.60 -2.93
C ASN A 109 -13.39 9.07 -2.86
N ARG A 110 -13.38 8.51 -1.64
CA ARG A 110 -13.56 7.07 -1.37
C ARG A 110 -14.81 6.43 -2.00
N LYS A 111 -15.88 7.20 -2.21
CA LYS A 111 -17.16 6.68 -2.73
C LYS A 111 -17.20 6.62 -4.26
N SER A 112 -16.19 7.15 -4.94
CA SER A 112 -16.09 7.12 -6.39
C SER A 112 -15.25 5.93 -6.80
N ASP A 113 -15.90 4.81 -7.15
CA ASP A 113 -15.22 3.69 -7.82
C ASP A 113 -14.77 4.10 -9.24
N ARG A 114 -15.47 5.08 -9.83
CA ARG A 114 -15.16 5.59 -11.17
C ARG A 114 -15.47 7.07 -11.27
N VAL A 115 -14.55 7.83 -11.87
CA VAL A 115 -14.81 9.21 -12.28
C VAL A 115 -15.41 9.21 -13.68
N THR A 116 -16.61 9.78 -13.81
CA THR A 116 -17.27 10.02 -15.11
C THR A 116 -17.05 11.45 -15.55
N THR A 117 -17.05 11.70 -16.86
CA THR A 117 -16.94 13.07 -17.41
C THR A 117 -18.09 13.95 -16.92
N ALA A 118 -19.30 13.40 -16.81
CA ALA A 118 -20.46 14.06 -16.23
C ALA A 118 -20.20 14.50 -14.77
N SER A 119 -19.69 13.60 -13.92
CA SER A 119 -19.40 13.92 -12.52
C SER A 119 -18.32 15.01 -12.39
N LEU A 120 -17.31 14.99 -13.25
CA LEU A 120 -16.26 16.00 -13.28
C LEU A 120 -16.78 17.35 -13.77
N ALA A 121 -17.60 17.35 -14.82
CA ALA A 121 -18.23 18.56 -15.35
C ALA A 121 -19.13 19.20 -14.28
N GLN A 122 -19.95 18.39 -13.59
CA GLN A 122 -20.79 18.84 -12.49
C GLN A 122 -19.98 19.40 -11.33
N HIS A 123 -18.91 18.73 -10.90
CA HIS A 123 -18.01 19.18 -9.82
C HIS A 123 -17.40 20.56 -10.12
N LEU A 124 -17.07 20.81 -11.38
CA LEU A 124 -16.45 22.06 -11.83
C LEU A 124 -17.47 23.13 -12.27
N GLY A 125 -18.77 22.82 -12.29
CA GLY A 125 -19.83 23.71 -12.79
C GLY A 125 -19.77 23.95 -14.31
N LEU A 126 -19.31 22.97 -15.08
CA LEU A 126 -19.07 23.05 -16.52
C LEU A 126 -19.97 22.09 -17.30
N CYS A 127 -20.07 22.28 -18.61
CA CYS A 127 -20.59 21.26 -19.51
C CYS A 127 -19.49 20.30 -19.97
N GLU A 128 -19.84 19.05 -20.29
CA GLU A 128 -18.88 18.05 -20.78
C GLU A 128 -18.14 18.51 -22.05
N ALA A 129 -18.83 19.22 -22.93
CA ALA A 129 -18.24 19.78 -24.14
C ALA A 129 -17.08 20.75 -23.85
N ALA A 130 -17.09 21.45 -22.71
CA ALA A 130 -15.98 22.31 -22.32
C ALA A 130 -14.73 21.52 -21.93
N LEU A 131 -14.90 20.31 -21.36
CA LEU A 131 -13.79 19.41 -21.03
C LEU A 131 -13.13 18.86 -22.30
N TYR A 132 -13.94 18.43 -23.27
CA TYR A 132 -13.42 17.88 -24.53
C TYR A 132 -12.71 18.90 -25.41
N ARG A 133 -13.03 20.20 -25.31
CA ARG A 133 -12.26 21.25 -26.01
C ARG A 133 -10.80 21.34 -25.54
N VAL A 134 -10.54 21.02 -24.27
CA VAL A 134 -9.19 21.13 -23.68
C VAL A 134 -8.40 19.84 -23.88
N PHE A 135 -9.03 18.68 -23.67
CA PHE A 135 -8.34 17.39 -23.63
C PHE A 135 -8.64 16.45 -24.80
N GLY A 136 -9.61 16.79 -25.65
CA GLY A 136 -10.09 15.95 -26.76
C GLY A 136 -10.93 14.75 -26.31
N SER A 137 -10.44 13.99 -25.32
CA SER A 137 -11.08 12.78 -24.82
C SER A 137 -10.87 12.61 -23.31
N LYS A 138 -11.61 11.67 -22.70
CA LYS A 138 -11.40 11.27 -21.30
C LYS A 138 -9.99 10.68 -21.10
N SER A 139 -9.55 9.81 -22.01
CA SER A 139 -8.20 9.21 -21.96
C SER A 139 -7.11 10.28 -22.02
N GLY A 140 -7.27 11.30 -22.88
CA GLY A 140 -6.32 12.41 -22.97
C GLY A 140 -6.21 13.24 -21.69
N MET A 141 -7.29 13.32 -20.90
CA MET A 141 -7.28 13.97 -19.58
C MET A 141 -6.50 13.16 -18.54
N LEU A 142 -6.69 11.84 -18.51
CA LEU A 142 -5.93 10.96 -17.62
C LEU A 142 -4.45 10.89 -18.05
N GLU A 143 -4.17 10.85 -19.35
CA GLU A 143 -2.82 10.91 -19.88
C GLU A 143 -2.11 12.21 -19.46
N ALA A 144 -2.79 13.35 -19.57
CA ALA A 144 -2.28 14.64 -19.10
C ALA A 144 -1.97 14.61 -17.60
N LEU A 145 -2.80 13.95 -16.79
CA LEU A 145 -2.53 13.76 -15.36
C LEU A 145 -1.30 12.87 -15.11
N ILE A 146 -1.15 11.77 -15.85
CA ILE A 146 0.04 10.89 -15.75
C ILE A 146 1.32 11.67 -16.09
N VAL A 147 1.28 12.50 -17.13
CA VAL A 147 2.40 13.39 -17.51
C VAL A 147 2.77 14.35 -16.38
N ASP A 148 1.77 15.01 -15.77
CA ASP A 148 2.03 15.96 -14.69
C ASP A 148 2.57 15.25 -13.43
N ILE A 149 2.08 14.04 -13.12
CA ILE A 149 2.63 13.20 -12.04
C ILE A 149 4.08 12.82 -12.33
N GLU A 150 4.39 12.32 -13.53
CA GLU A 150 5.75 11.96 -13.93
C GLU A 150 6.69 13.16 -13.77
N HIS A 151 6.31 14.32 -14.32
CA HIS A 151 7.11 15.54 -14.22
C HIS A 151 7.39 15.90 -12.76
N ALA A 152 6.37 15.92 -11.92
CA ALA A 152 6.50 16.28 -10.51
C ALA A 152 7.41 15.33 -9.72
N LEU A 153 7.33 14.02 -9.99
CA LEU A 153 8.20 13.04 -9.36
C LEU A 153 9.66 13.25 -9.80
N PHE A 154 9.91 13.34 -11.11
CA PHE A 154 11.28 13.47 -11.61
C PHE A 154 11.92 14.82 -11.29
N GLU A 155 11.15 15.90 -11.19
CA GLU A 155 11.66 17.19 -10.70
C GLU A 155 12.16 17.09 -9.25
N GLN A 156 11.41 16.41 -8.37
CA GLN A 156 11.85 16.16 -6.99
C GLN A 156 13.08 15.26 -6.93
N ILE A 157 13.18 14.26 -7.81
CA ILE A 157 14.34 13.38 -7.92
C ILE A 157 15.58 14.18 -8.32
N GLU A 158 15.47 15.04 -9.33
CA GLU A 158 16.58 15.89 -9.76
C GLU A 158 17.01 16.89 -8.67
N GLN A 159 16.05 17.45 -7.93
CA GLN A 159 16.35 18.31 -6.78
C GLN A 159 17.06 17.53 -5.66
N LEU A 160 16.61 16.31 -5.36
CA LEU A 160 17.26 15.43 -4.41
C LEU A 160 18.70 15.14 -4.86
N ASP A 161 18.91 14.74 -6.12
CA ASP A 161 20.24 14.44 -6.65
C ASP A 161 21.21 15.63 -6.51
N ARG A 162 20.74 16.85 -6.82
CA ARG A 162 21.55 18.08 -6.61
C ARG A 162 21.89 18.31 -5.14
N HIS A 163 20.94 18.12 -4.24
CA HIS A 163 21.15 18.30 -2.80
C HIS A 163 22.14 17.26 -2.25
N MET A 164 21.97 15.99 -2.62
CA MET A 164 22.79 14.88 -2.12
C MET A 164 24.23 14.95 -2.62
N ALA A 165 24.45 15.48 -3.84
CA ALA A 165 25.80 15.72 -4.37
C ALA A 165 26.62 16.71 -3.52
N VAL A 166 25.96 17.62 -2.80
CA VAL A 166 26.61 18.63 -1.96
C VAL A 166 26.70 18.19 -0.50
N SER A 167 25.73 17.44 0.01
CA SER A 167 25.64 17.09 1.43
C SER A 167 26.60 15.97 1.88
N GLY A 168 27.22 15.24 0.95
CA GLY A 168 28.12 14.11 1.27
C GLY A 168 27.40 12.94 1.96
N ALA A 169 26.09 12.83 1.73
CA ALA A 169 25.26 11.82 2.39
C ALA A 169 25.52 10.41 1.83
N SER A 170 25.25 9.39 2.63
CA SER A 170 25.52 8.00 2.25
C SER A 170 24.62 7.53 1.10
N LEU A 171 25.09 6.55 0.32
CA LEU A 171 24.30 5.89 -0.73
C LEU A 171 22.96 5.35 -0.20
N GLN A 172 22.96 4.80 1.02
CA GLN A 172 21.76 4.29 1.69
C GLN A 172 20.76 5.40 1.99
N GLU A 173 21.24 6.56 2.42
CA GLU A 173 20.40 7.73 2.65
C GLU A 173 19.81 8.27 1.35
N HIS A 174 20.62 8.35 0.28
CA HIS A 174 20.16 8.77 -1.04
C HIS A 174 19.10 7.82 -1.58
N ALA A 175 19.36 6.52 -1.59
CA ALA A 175 18.39 5.53 -2.05
C ALA A 175 17.10 5.58 -1.21
N GLY A 176 17.22 5.77 0.12
CA GLY A 176 16.06 5.88 0.99
C GLY A 176 15.21 7.13 0.72
N ARG A 177 15.84 8.28 0.50
CA ARG A 177 15.14 9.53 0.12
C ARG A 177 14.51 9.42 -1.26
N LEU A 178 15.18 8.77 -2.21
CA LEU A 178 14.64 8.53 -3.55
C LEU A 178 13.37 7.69 -3.51
N VAL A 179 13.35 6.63 -2.69
CA VAL A 179 12.16 5.80 -2.43
C VAL A 179 11.04 6.56 -1.72
N ALA A 180 11.38 7.52 -0.86
CA ALA A 180 10.39 8.31 -0.14
C ALA A 180 9.60 9.27 -1.04
N ILE A 181 10.16 9.74 -2.16
CA ILE A 181 9.52 10.70 -3.07
C ILE A 181 8.11 10.26 -3.52
N PRO A 182 7.92 9.11 -4.20
CA PRO A 182 6.59 8.71 -4.65
C PRO A 182 5.61 8.45 -3.48
N LEU A 183 6.12 8.07 -2.31
CA LEU A 183 5.30 7.79 -1.14
C LEU A 183 4.77 9.07 -0.48
N HIS A 184 5.64 10.06 -0.26
CA HIS A 184 5.21 11.36 0.26
C HIS A 184 4.38 12.14 -0.76
N PHE A 185 4.67 12.00 -2.06
CA PHE A 185 3.83 12.55 -3.12
C PHE A 185 2.40 11.99 -3.05
N ALA A 186 2.25 10.68 -2.82
CA ALA A 186 0.94 10.07 -2.65
C ALA A 186 0.19 10.58 -1.41
N GLU A 187 0.89 10.81 -0.30
CA GLU A 187 0.30 11.37 0.92
C GLU A 187 -0.19 12.80 0.72
N ALA A 188 0.57 13.61 -0.01
CA ALA A 188 0.15 14.96 -0.45
C ALA A 188 -1.05 14.93 -1.41
N HIS A 189 -1.11 13.91 -2.26
CA HIS A 189 -2.03 13.84 -3.40
C HIS A 189 -2.76 12.48 -3.45
N PRO A 190 -3.71 12.21 -2.55
CA PRO A 190 -4.41 10.91 -2.50
C PRO A 190 -5.09 10.51 -3.82
N GLY A 191 -5.67 11.46 -4.55
CA GLY A 191 -6.25 11.18 -5.87
C GLY A 191 -5.22 10.72 -6.90
N ALA A 192 -4.03 11.34 -6.90
CA ALA A 192 -2.94 10.94 -7.77
C ALA A 192 -2.38 9.55 -7.39
N SER A 193 -2.43 9.17 -6.11
CA SER A 193 -1.98 7.84 -5.68
C SER A 193 -2.81 6.71 -6.28
N ARG A 194 -4.12 6.89 -6.52
CA ARG A 194 -4.94 5.90 -7.24
C ARG A 194 -4.56 5.74 -8.70
N VAL A 195 -4.10 6.81 -9.34
CA VAL A 195 -3.58 6.78 -10.72
C VAL A 195 -2.23 6.06 -10.74
N MET A 196 -1.33 6.39 -9.81
CA MET A 196 -0.03 5.74 -9.68
C MET A 196 -0.13 4.25 -9.35
N ALA A 197 -1.08 3.87 -8.49
CA ALA A 197 -1.35 2.47 -8.16
C ALA A 197 -2.07 1.69 -9.28
N GLY A 198 -2.55 2.37 -10.32
CA GLY A 198 -3.27 1.77 -11.46
C GLY A 198 -4.75 1.49 -11.23
N ASP A 199 -5.27 1.64 -10.00
CA ASP A 199 -6.69 1.45 -9.66
C ASP A 199 -7.62 2.34 -10.51
N ALA A 200 -7.28 3.64 -10.62
CA ALA A 200 -8.05 4.59 -11.42
C ALA A 200 -8.01 4.30 -12.94
N LEU A 201 -7.08 3.44 -13.39
CA LEU A 201 -6.84 3.10 -14.79
C LEU A 201 -7.39 1.71 -15.17
N ALA A 202 -7.97 0.97 -14.22
CA ALA A 202 -8.45 -0.40 -14.45
C ALA A 202 -9.58 -0.47 -15.49
N MET A 203 -10.47 0.52 -15.51
CA MET A 203 -11.63 0.59 -16.41
C MET A 203 -11.43 1.53 -17.62
N GLU A 204 -10.18 1.91 -17.87
CA GLU A 204 -9.78 2.84 -18.93
C GLU A 204 -8.86 2.13 -19.94
N ASP A 205 -8.37 2.87 -20.92
CA ASP A 205 -7.50 2.34 -21.97
C ASP A 205 -6.22 1.68 -21.39
N GLU A 206 -5.86 0.50 -21.90
CA GLU A 206 -4.64 -0.23 -21.52
C GLU A 206 -3.38 0.62 -21.75
N ALA A 207 -3.37 1.48 -22.77
CA ALA A 207 -2.23 2.37 -23.03
C ALA A 207 -1.90 3.28 -21.84
N LEU A 208 -2.90 3.68 -21.05
CA LEU A 208 -2.70 4.50 -19.85
C LEU A 208 -2.01 3.70 -18.73
N ARG A 209 -2.41 2.44 -18.53
CA ARG A 209 -1.76 1.53 -17.59
C ARG A 209 -0.30 1.31 -17.99
N GLN A 210 -0.05 1.02 -19.26
CA GLN A 210 1.30 0.87 -19.80
C GLN A 210 2.14 2.12 -19.59
N ARG A 211 1.58 3.31 -19.82
CA ARG A 211 2.26 4.59 -19.58
C ARG A 211 2.66 4.75 -18.11
N MET A 212 1.76 4.45 -17.16
CA MET A 212 2.10 4.49 -15.73
C MET A 212 3.15 3.45 -15.35
N THR A 213 3.08 2.24 -15.91
CA THR A 213 4.12 1.22 -15.74
C THR A 213 5.49 1.75 -16.20
N LEU A 214 5.56 2.43 -17.34
CA LEU A 214 6.80 3.03 -17.84
C LEU A 214 7.37 4.10 -16.91
N VAL A 215 6.52 4.87 -16.22
CA VAL A 215 6.97 5.84 -15.19
C VAL A 215 7.72 5.11 -14.07
N PHE A 216 7.15 4.00 -13.55
CA PHE A 216 7.82 3.20 -12.51
C PHE A 216 9.05 2.45 -13.04
N THR A 217 9.05 1.97 -14.28
CA THR A 217 10.24 1.39 -14.92
C THR A 217 11.38 2.41 -15.00
N ARG A 218 11.07 3.67 -15.33
CA ARG A 218 12.05 4.76 -15.35
C ARG A 218 12.57 5.06 -13.94
N PHE A 219 11.68 5.08 -12.94
CA PHE A 219 12.05 5.26 -11.53
C PHE A 219 12.97 4.14 -11.02
N GLU A 220 12.66 2.88 -11.34
CA GLU A 220 13.50 1.73 -11.03
C GLU A 220 14.88 1.83 -11.69
N LYS A 221 14.94 2.28 -12.93
CA LYS A 221 16.22 2.53 -13.60
C LYS A 221 17.04 3.59 -12.87
N THR A 222 16.42 4.70 -12.46
CA THR A 222 17.09 5.75 -11.67
C THR A 222 17.62 5.20 -10.34
N LEU A 223 16.86 4.34 -9.65
CA LEU A 223 17.33 3.64 -8.45
C LEU A 223 18.51 2.72 -8.74
N ALA A 224 18.45 1.92 -9.81
CA ALA A 224 19.51 1.00 -10.19
C ALA A 224 20.82 1.75 -10.52
N ASP A 225 20.70 2.84 -11.28
CA ASP A 225 21.84 3.70 -11.64
C ASP A 225 22.46 4.32 -10.39
N LEU A 226 21.64 4.84 -9.45
CA LEU A 226 22.10 5.34 -8.15
C LEU A 226 22.88 4.28 -7.37
N LEU A 227 22.29 3.09 -7.20
CA LEU A 227 22.89 1.96 -6.48
C LEU A 227 24.19 1.44 -7.13
N GLN A 228 24.45 1.81 -8.39
CA GLN A 228 25.66 1.44 -9.11
C GLN A 228 26.77 2.52 -9.07
N ARG A 229 26.47 3.78 -8.67
CA ARG A 229 27.37 4.94 -8.82
C ARG A 229 28.78 4.72 -8.26
N ASP A 230 28.92 3.99 -7.15
CA ASP A 230 30.22 3.73 -6.51
C ASP A 230 30.84 2.36 -6.85
N ARG A 231 30.23 1.58 -7.77
CA ARG A 231 30.59 0.18 -8.08
C ARG A 231 30.68 -0.75 -6.84
N LEU A 232 30.11 -0.33 -5.71
CA LEU A 232 30.06 -1.10 -4.48
C LEU A 232 29.12 -2.30 -4.60
N MET A 233 28.16 -2.23 -5.53
CA MET A 233 27.25 -3.32 -5.87
C MET A 233 27.44 -3.77 -7.32
N ALA A 234 27.38 -5.10 -7.53
CA ALA A 234 27.32 -5.68 -8.86
C ALA A 234 26.02 -5.25 -9.57
N LEU A 235 26.09 -5.06 -10.90
CA LEU A 235 24.97 -4.57 -11.70
C LEU A 235 23.67 -5.38 -11.50
N GLU A 236 23.76 -6.70 -11.45
CA GLU A 236 22.61 -7.58 -11.24
C GLU A 236 22.00 -7.39 -9.85
N ALA A 237 22.84 -7.23 -8.81
CA ALA A 237 22.39 -6.97 -7.45
C ALA A 237 21.73 -5.59 -7.33
N SER A 238 22.29 -4.55 -7.96
CA SER A 238 21.70 -3.20 -8.00
C SER A 238 20.33 -3.21 -8.67
N ARG A 239 20.18 -3.94 -9.80
CA ARG A 239 18.90 -4.09 -10.51
C ARG A 239 17.87 -4.85 -9.69
N ALA A 240 18.27 -5.95 -9.05
CA ALA A 240 17.38 -6.74 -8.19
C ALA A 240 16.88 -5.91 -7.00
N LEU A 241 17.77 -5.16 -6.34
CA LEU A 241 17.40 -4.28 -5.23
C LEU A 241 16.50 -3.13 -5.70
N ALA A 242 16.80 -2.50 -6.84
CA ALA A 242 15.96 -1.45 -7.41
C ALA A 242 14.54 -1.96 -7.74
N SER A 243 14.42 -3.14 -8.34
CA SER A 243 13.13 -3.78 -8.62
C SER A 243 12.36 -4.11 -7.33
N ALA A 244 13.04 -4.59 -6.28
CA ALA A 244 12.42 -4.82 -4.98
C ALA A 244 11.91 -3.52 -4.33
N LEU A 245 12.68 -2.43 -4.43
CA LEU A 245 12.28 -1.11 -3.91
C LEU A 245 11.13 -0.50 -4.73
N GLY A 246 11.16 -0.63 -6.06
CA GLY A 246 10.07 -0.22 -6.95
C GLY A 246 8.76 -0.95 -6.63
N SER A 247 8.83 -2.28 -6.51
CA SER A 247 7.70 -3.12 -6.11
C SER A 247 7.18 -2.77 -4.71
N PHE A 248 8.07 -2.46 -3.77
CA PHE A 248 7.69 -1.96 -2.45
C PHE A 248 6.91 -0.64 -2.54
N CYS A 249 7.35 0.31 -3.37
CA CYS A 249 6.63 1.56 -3.59
C CYS A 249 5.21 1.30 -4.12
N VAL A 250 5.07 0.54 -5.20
CA VAL A 250 3.77 0.22 -5.80
C VAL A 250 2.84 -0.46 -4.79
N GLY A 251 3.36 -1.42 -4.01
CA GLY A 251 2.61 -2.09 -2.95
C GLY A 251 2.12 -1.14 -1.85
N ARG A 252 2.94 -0.16 -1.45
CA ARG A 252 2.55 0.88 -0.48
C ARG A 252 1.45 1.79 -1.03
N LEU A 253 1.57 2.20 -2.29
CA LEU A 253 0.57 3.04 -2.96
C LEU A 253 -0.78 2.35 -3.10
N LEU A 254 -0.78 1.07 -3.52
CA LEU A 254 -1.98 0.27 -3.62
C LEU A 254 -2.65 0.08 -2.25
N ARG A 255 -1.86 -0.22 -1.21
CA ARG A 255 -2.36 -0.37 0.16
C ARG A 255 -2.97 0.93 0.68
N PHE A 256 -2.36 2.08 0.40
CA PHE A 256 -2.89 3.39 0.76
C PHE A 256 -4.22 3.67 0.05
N ALA A 257 -4.30 3.46 -1.26
CA ALA A 257 -5.52 3.62 -2.05
C ALA A 257 -6.66 2.71 -1.54
N ASN A 258 -6.39 1.41 -1.37
CA ASN A 258 -7.39 0.42 -0.94
C ASN A 258 -7.83 0.60 0.52
N SER A 259 -6.98 1.18 1.36
CA SER A 259 -7.38 1.58 2.71
C SER A 259 -8.26 2.82 2.74
N GLY A 260 -8.48 3.47 1.57
CA GLY A 260 -9.10 4.77 1.39
C GLY A 260 -8.31 5.91 2.03
N PHE A 261 -6.99 5.86 1.89
CA PHE A 261 -6.06 6.90 2.35
C PHE A 261 -5.86 6.97 3.87
N VAL A 262 -6.09 5.87 4.59
CA VAL A 262 -5.85 5.80 6.05
C VAL A 262 -4.48 5.21 6.37
N GLN A 263 -4.01 4.24 5.59
CA GLN A 263 -2.72 3.60 5.83
C GLN A 263 -1.62 4.33 5.07
N MET A 264 -0.96 5.26 5.76
CA MET A 264 0.07 6.13 5.20
C MET A 264 1.21 5.31 4.53
N PRO A 265 1.53 5.57 3.24
CA PRO A 265 2.63 4.96 2.52
C PRO A 265 3.97 5.02 3.26
N SER A 266 4.26 6.13 3.94
CA SER A 266 5.47 6.39 4.73
C SER A 266 5.51 5.68 6.08
N ALA A 267 4.41 5.03 6.51
CA ALA A 267 4.36 4.37 7.81
C ALA A 267 5.50 3.34 7.95
N GLN A 268 6.35 3.51 8.97
CA GLN A 268 7.53 2.65 9.22
C GLN A 268 8.57 2.63 8.07
N LEU A 269 8.58 3.65 7.20
CA LEU A 269 9.43 3.67 6.01
C LEU A 269 10.92 3.50 6.34
N ALA A 270 11.43 4.26 7.32
CA ALA A 270 12.83 4.18 7.74
C ALA A 270 13.23 2.76 8.20
N ALA A 271 12.36 2.06 8.94
CA ALA A 271 12.61 0.72 9.43
C ALA A 271 12.58 -0.33 8.30
N CYS A 272 11.63 -0.21 7.35
CA CYS A 272 11.58 -1.06 6.17
C CYS A 272 12.84 -0.89 5.31
N LEU A 273 13.22 0.36 5.02
CA LEU A 273 14.38 0.65 4.19
C LEU A 273 15.70 0.29 4.87
N GLY A 274 15.83 0.50 6.18
CA GLY A 274 16.98 0.01 6.95
C GLY A 274 17.08 -1.52 7.00
N THR A 275 16.05 -2.25 6.56
CA THR A 275 16.09 -3.70 6.36
C THR A 275 16.44 -4.08 4.93
N MET A 276 15.93 -3.33 3.93
CA MET A 276 16.16 -3.60 2.51
C MET A 276 17.53 -3.11 2.00
N LEU A 277 18.02 -1.98 2.50
CA LEU A 277 19.26 -1.32 2.06
C LEU A 277 20.50 -1.72 2.90
N ARG A 278 20.47 -2.89 3.52
CA ARG A 278 21.52 -3.35 4.45
C ARG A 278 22.84 -3.71 3.79
#